data_AF-G3AB09-F1
#
_entry.id   AF-G3AB09-F1
#
_cell.length_a   1.000
_cell.length_b   1.000
_cell.length_c   1.000
_cell.angle_alpha   90.00
_cell.angle_beta   90.00
_cell.angle_gamma   90.00
#
_symmetry.space_group_name_H-M   'P 1'
#
loop_
_entity.id
_entity.type
_entity.pdbx_description
1 polymer ?
#
loop_
_entity_poly.entity_id
_entity_poly.type
_entity_poly.pdbx_seq_one_letter_code
_entity_poly.pdbx_strand_id
1 'polypeptide(L)'
;MPDVPRWCRMAYSFRLHRVQNHRVDMRTTTQRGMAVHRVFKRGLTIAAAAAAVAGGTACTSAVAQSPAAPPTAINAVAPAAPVPALTATVGQANPAPAATGAPPAPDGAARAETPVANSAVLELQRRMQARELAELRTTYNGAYGASLLFAQSDLTYYVTLFQQKDLWRVIKTTNEAHAERVYADFSRQTRSLSDLDVQRIRLEAQKERAERQVAEQEGRLRGLRADLDLQRQQQAQVQARQQVARTETDTLDAERRAARARLDELQRQIRALEAQVNAPFGSARNH
;
A
#
# COMPACT_ATOMS: atom_id res chain seq x y z
N MET A 1 -43.98 15.69 -2.82
CA MET A 1 -42.90 15.77 -1.81
C MET A 1 -43.07 17.09 -1.08
N PRO A 2 -43.56 17.11 0.17
CA PRO A 2 -43.62 18.34 0.94
C PRO A 2 -42.33 18.55 1.76
N ASP A 3 -42.01 19.83 1.86
CA ASP A 3 -40.93 20.57 2.52
C ASP A 3 -40.23 19.94 3.74
N VAL A 4 -38.90 20.00 3.75
CA VAL A 4 -38.02 19.57 4.85
C VAL A 4 -37.48 20.81 5.59
N PRO A 5 -37.71 20.96 6.91
CA PRO A 5 -37.28 22.15 7.64
C PRO A 5 -35.76 22.22 7.89
N ARG A 6 -35.23 23.42 7.63
CA ARG A 6 -33.85 23.90 7.46
C ARG A 6 -32.86 23.82 8.64
N TRP A 7 -33.09 22.98 9.66
CA TRP A 7 -32.23 22.93 10.85
C TRP A 7 -31.32 21.71 10.86
N CYS A 8 -30.42 21.68 9.88
CA CYS A 8 -29.16 20.93 9.91
C CYS A 8 -28.27 21.40 8.75
N ARG A 9 -27.95 22.69 8.70
CA ARG A 9 -27.02 23.25 7.71
C ARG A 9 -25.95 24.11 8.39
N MET A 10 -25.10 23.46 9.17
CA MET A 10 -23.68 23.81 9.26
C MET A 10 -22.90 22.60 9.78
N ALA A 11 -21.84 22.26 9.05
CA ALA A 11 -20.83 21.22 9.31
C ALA A 11 -21.29 19.74 9.27
N TYR A 12 -21.56 19.21 8.08
CA TYR A 12 -21.02 17.91 7.62
C TYR A 12 -21.19 17.84 6.10
N SER A 13 -20.19 18.33 5.36
CA SER A 13 -20.05 18.07 3.94
C SER A 13 -18.78 17.26 3.74
N PHE A 14 -18.79 16.00 4.21
CA PHE A 14 -17.83 15.02 3.74
C PHE A 14 -18.44 14.27 2.56
N ARG A 15 -18.02 14.74 1.39
CA ARG A 15 -18.32 14.27 0.05
C ARG A 15 -17.75 12.86 -0.13
N LEU A 16 -18.57 11.82 0.00
CA LEU A 16 -18.27 10.52 -0.60
C LEU A 16 -18.68 10.58 -2.07
N HIS A 17 -17.71 10.88 -2.93
CA HIS A 17 -17.85 10.68 -4.37
C HIS A 17 -17.99 9.18 -4.64
N ARG A 18 -19.17 8.83 -5.14
CA ARG A 18 -19.52 7.58 -5.78
C ARG A 18 -18.51 7.32 -6.91
N VAL A 19 -17.63 6.33 -6.73
CA VAL A 19 -16.79 5.82 -7.83
C VAL A 19 -17.72 5.12 -8.81
N GLN A 20 -17.89 5.75 -9.95
CA GLN A 20 -18.64 5.26 -11.09
C GLN A 20 -17.73 4.25 -11.81
N ASN A 21 -18.05 2.96 -11.69
CA ASN A 21 -17.35 1.89 -12.40
C ASN A 21 -17.62 2.04 -13.91
N HIS A 22 -16.65 2.59 -14.63
CA HIS A 22 -16.65 2.55 -16.09
C HIS A 22 -16.30 1.14 -16.56
N ARG A 23 -17.33 0.53 -17.14
CA ARG A 23 -17.34 -0.64 -18.02
C ARG A 23 -16.34 -0.46 -19.15
N VAL A 24 -15.33 -1.33 -19.24
CA VAL A 24 -14.57 -1.56 -20.47
C VAL A 24 -15.08 -2.86 -21.07
N ASP A 25 -16.03 -2.75 -22.01
CA ASP A 25 -16.40 -3.85 -22.88
C ASP A 25 -15.24 -4.09 -23.86
N MET A 26 -14.52 -5.19 -23.66
CA MET A 26 -13.45 -5.66 -24.54
C MET A 26 -14.10 -6.28 -25.80
N ARG A 27 -14.46 -5.44 -26.78
CA ARG A 27 -14.82 -5.90 -28.12
C ARG A 27 -13.56 -6.21 -28.90
N THR A 28 -13.27 -7.50 -29.03
CA THR A 28 -12.29 -8.03 -29.98
C THR A 28 -12.82 -7.84 -31.41
N THR A 29 -12.36 -6.79 -32.09
CA THR A 29 -12.39 -6.74 -33.55
C THR A 29 -10.97 -6.91 -34.07
N THR A 30 -10.72 -8.12 -34.57
CA THR A 30 -9.66 -8.43 -35.52
C THR A 30 -9.76 -7.49 -36.71
N GLN A 31 -8.82 -6.54 -36.84
CA GLN A 31 -8.63 -5.81 -38.09
C GLN A 31 -7.32 -6.24 -38.75
N ARG A 32 -7.52 -7.15 -39.70
CA ARG A 32 -6.59 -7.65 -40.70
C ARG A 32 -6.45 -6.59 -41.78
N GLY A 33 -5.22 -6.25 -42.19
CA GLY A 33 -4.97 -5.76 -43.55
C GLY A 33 -4.16 -4.47 -43.71
N MET A 34 -2.95 -4.68 -44.24
CA MET A 34 -2.30 -3.92 -45.33
C MET A 34 -1.49 -2.66 -45.01
N ALA A 35 -0.16 -2.86 -45.06
CA ALA A 35 0.82 -2.17 -45.91
C ALA A 35 0.67 -0.64 -46.09
N VAL A 36 1.73 0.10 -45.74
CA VAL A 36 2.67 0.75 -46.68
C VAL A 36 3.68 1.52 -45.82
N HIS A 37 4.87 0.94 -45.60
CA HIS A 37 6.02 1.70 -45.09
C HIS A 37 6.73 2.35 -46.28
N ARG A 38 6.59 3.67 -46.39
CA ARG A 38 7.24 4.48 -47.42
C ARG A 38 8.62 4.91 -46.94
N VAL A 39 9.64 4.26 -47.52
CA VAL A 39 11.01 4.73 -47.84
C VAL A 39 11.53 5.94 -47.04
N PHE A 40 12.39 5.67 -46.06
CA PHE A 40 13.28 6.67 -45.44
C PHE A 40 14.52 6.86 -46.34
N LYS A 41 14.62 8.03 -46.99
CA LYS A 41 15.77 8.42 -47.82
C LYS A 41 16.90 8.96 -46.94
N ARG A 42 18.12 8.60 -47.36
CA ARG A 42 19.45 8.95 -46.84
C ARG A 42 19.69 10.46 -46.75
N GLY A 43 20.49 10.86 -45.76
CA GLY A 43 21.09 12.19 -45.66
C GLY A 43 22.29 12.18 -44.72
N LEU A 44 23.37 11.52 -45.14
CA LEU A 44 24.70 11.64 -44.53
C LEU A 44 25.28 13.01 -44.92
N THR A 45 25.52 13.89 -43.95
CA THR A 45 26.44 15.02 -44.14
C THR A 45 27.43 15.07 -42.99
N ILE A 46 28.69 14.84 -43.35
CA ILE A 46 29.87 15.09 -42.54
C ILE A 46 30.15 16.58 -42.64
N ALA A 47 30.22 17.28 -41.51
CA ALA A 47 30.79 18.61 -41.43
C ALA A 47 31.85 18.61 -40.33
N ALA A 48 33.11 18.52 -40.75
CA ALA A 48 34.25 18.88 -39.95
C ALA A 48 34.39 20.41 -39.98
N ALA A 49 34.45 21.04 -38.80
CA ALA A 49 34.96 22.38 -38.63
C ALA A 49 35.70 22.45 -37.29
N ALA A 50 36.96 22.87 -37.36
CA ALA A 50 37.89 22.96 -36.26
C ALA A 50 37.84 24.33 -35.55
N ALA A 51 38.29 24.30 -34.29
CA ALA A 51 38.89 25.37 -33.49
C ALA A 51 37.98 26.49 -32.93
N ALA A 52 37.91 26.58 -31.60
CA ALA A 52 38.51 27.70 -30.86
C ALA A 52 38.49 27.43 -29.34
N VAL A 53 39.64 27.63 -28.71
CA VAL A 53 39.88 27.60 -27.26
C VAL A 53 39.64 29.00 -26.69
N ALA A 54 38.68 29.13 -25.78
CA ALA A 54 38.57 30.15 -24.72
C ALA A 54 37.44 29.67 -23.80
N GLY A 55 37.67 29.27 -22.55
CA GLY A 55 38.02 30.14 -21.43
C GLY A 55 36.75 30.47 -20.64
N GLY A 56 36.47 29.75 -19.54
CA GLY A 56 35.25 30.00 -18.75
C GLY A 56 34.98 28.97 -17.65
N THR A 57 35.76 29.07 -16.59
CA THR A 57 35.48 28.70 -15.18
C THR A 57 34.10 28.15 -14.79
N ALA A 58 34.06 26.96 -14.19
CA ALA A 58 33.24 26.67 -13.00
C ALA A 58 33.76 25.44 -12.23
N CYS A 59 34.43 25.75 -11.11
CA CYS A 59 34.69 24.99 -9.88
C CYS A 59 34.38 23.48 -9.84
N THR A 60 35.43 22.66 -9.92
CA THR A 60 35.48 21.33 -9.31
C THR A 60 36.14 21.43 -7.94
N SER A 61 35.37 21.21 -6.87
CA SER A 61 35.95 20.92 -5.55
C SER A 61 35.98 19.41 -5.37
N ALA A 62 37.18 18.87 -5.47
CA ALA A 62 37.57 17.54 -5.02
C ALA A 62 37.35 17.42 -3.50
N VAL A 63 36.83 16.27 -3.07
CA VAL A 63 37.10 15.73 -1.74
C VAL A 63 37.66 14.32 -1.89
N ALA A 64 38.73 14.12 -1.14
CA ALA A 64 39.68 13.04 -1.24
C ALA A 64 39.09 11.67 -0.89
N GLN A 65 39.57 10.66 -1.61
CA GLN A 65 39.46 9.25 -1.28
C GLN A 65 40.25 8.94 0.01
N SER A 66 39.58 8.31 0.98
CA SER A 66 40.22 7.62 2.10
C SER A 66 40.49 6.16 1.75
N PRO A 67 41.60 5.56 2.22
CA PRO A 67 41.98 4.19 1.91
C PRO A 67 41.20 3.16 2.74
N ALA A 68 41.02 1.99 2.13
CA ALA A 68 40.30 0.83 2.65
C ALA A 68 40.94 0.22 3.91
N ALA A 69 40.09 -0.19 4.85
CA ALA A 69 40.43 -1.08 5.97
C ALA A 69 39.83 -2.49 5.72
N PRO A 70 40.49 -3.57 6.18
CA PRO A 70 40.14 -4.96 5.87
C PRO A 70 38.88 -5.45 6.61
N PRO A 71 38.20 -6.52 6.11
CA PRO A 71 36.96 -7.02 6.69
C PRO A 71 37.20 -7.81 7.99
N THR A 72 36.63 -7.33 9.09
CA THR A 72 36.57 -8.05 10.37
C THR A 72 35.50 -9.14 10.31
N ALA A 73 35.84 -10.29 10.89
CA ALA A 73 35.08 -11.54 10.92
C ALA A 73 33.64 -11.40 11.43
N ILE A 74 32.80 -12.29 10.89
CA ILE A 74 31.39 -12.48 11.18
C ILE A 74 31.25 -12.95 12.64
N ASN A 75 30.69 -12.12 13.50
CA ASN A 75 30.35 -12.53 14.87
C ASN A 75 29.06 -13.37 14.84
N ALA A 76 29.10 -14.53 15.49
CA ALA A 76 28.01 -15.50 15.53
C ALA A 76 26.76 -14.93 16.23
N VAL A 77 25.59 -15.15 15.63
CA VAL A 77 24.28 -14.89 16.24
C VAL A 77 24.04 -15.90 17.37
N ALA A 78 23.83 -15.39 18.57
CA ALA A 78 23.35 -16.13 19.73
C ALA A 78 21.90 -16.63 19.53
N PRO A 79 21.51 -17.77 20.13
CA PRO A 79 20.23 -18.43 19.85
C PRO A 79 19.03 -17.63 20.37
N ALA A 80 18.00 -17.53 19.52
CA ALA A 80 16.73 -16.88 19.80
C ALA A 80 15.91 -17.67 20.86
N ALA A 81 15.32 -16.92 21.79
CA ALA A 81 14.34 -17.41 22.76
C ALA A 81 13.01 -17.82 22.07
N PRO A 82 12.26 -18.79 22.62
CA PRO A 82 11.11 -19.39 21.96
C PRO A 82 9.87 -18.48 21.96
N VAL A 83 9.23 -18.37 20.80
CA VAL A 83 7.89 -17.79 20.61
C VAL A 83 6.81 -18.78 21.08
N PRO A 84 5.82 -18.38 21.90
CA PRO A 84 4.74 -19.28 22.31
C PRO A 84 3.74 -19.48 21.15
N ALA A 85 3.55 -20.74 20.76
CA ALA A 85 2.54 -21.16 19.80
C ALA A 85 1.14 -21.11 20.42
N LEU A 86 0.24 -20.34 19.81
CA LEU A 86 -1.20 -20.39 20.09
C LEU A 86 -1.81 -21.54 19.29
N THR A 87 -1.95 -22.70 19.91
CA THR A 87 -2.74 -23.82 19.39
C THR A 87 -4.23 -23.52 19.51
N ALA A 88 -4.92 -23.44 18.37
CA ALA A 88 -6.37 -23.40 18.28
C ALA A 88 -6.93 -24.80 18.62
N THR A 89 -7.59 -24.93 19.76
CA THR A 89 -8.39 -26.11 20.11
C THR A 89 -9.84 -25.91 19.64
N VAL A 90 -10.27 -26.82 18.78
CA VAL A 90 -11.65 -27.00 18.30
C VAL A 90 -12.57 -27.29 19.47
N GLY A 91 -13.69 -26.56 19.53
CA GLY A 91 -14.71 -26.69 20.56
C GLY A 91 -15.39 -28.07 20.52
N GLN A 92 -15.32 -28.76 21.64
CA GLN A 92 -16.07 -29.98 21.92
C GLN A 92 -17.19 -29.61 22.91
N ALA A 93 -18.43 -29.72 22.45
CA ALA A 93 -19.62 -29.47 23.25
C ALA A 93 -19.89 -30.67 24.17
N ASN A 94 -20.05 -30.43 25.46
CA ASN A 94 -20.86 -31.26 26.35
C ASN A 94 -21.41 -30.42 27.53
N PRO A 95 -22.57 -30.76 28.11
CA PRO A 95 -23.50 -29.83 28.74
C PRO A 95 -23.29 -29.58 30.24
N ALA A 96 -24.05 -28.59 30.71
CA ALA A 96 -24.17 -27.99 32.04
C ALA A 96 -24.06 -28.92 33.27
N PRO A 97 -23.76 -28.30 34.42
CA PRO A 97 -24.71 -28.33 35.52
C PRO A 97 -25.07 -26.95 36.07
N ALA A 98 -26.31 -26.85 36.55
CA ALA A 98 -26.85 -25.71 37.28
C ALA A 98 -26.18 -25.55 38.66
N ALA A 99 -25.98 -24.30 39.09
CA ALA A 99 -25.84 -23.94 40.50
C ALA A 99 -26.23 -22.46 40.72
N THR A 100 -27.44 -22.31 41.27
CA THR A 100 -27.85 -21.40 42.36
C THR A 100 -26.80 -20.43 42.90
N GLY A 101 -27.13 -19.14 42.90
CA GLY A 101 -26.35 -18.12 43.61
C GLY A 101 -26.80 -16.70 43.31
N ALA A 102 -27.96 -16.30 43.83
CA ALA A 102 -28.38 -14.90 43.86
C ALA A 102 -27.56 -14.12 44.90
N PRO A 103 -26.97 -12.95 44.56
CA PRO A 103 -26.49 -12.00 45.55
C PRO A 103 -27.68 -11.20 46.12
N PRO A 104 -27.72 -10.95 47.44
CA PRO A 104 -28.80 -10.20 48.08
C PRO A 104 -28.80 -8.72 47.66
N ALA A 105 -30.01 -8.18 47.57
CA ALA A 105 -30.28 -6.76 47.37
C ALA A 105 -29.79 -5.91 48.55
N PRO A 106 -29.41 -4.64 48.33
CA PRO A 106 -29.56 -3.62 49.35
C PRO A 106 -31.02 -3.15 49.37
N ASP A 107 -31.74 -3.49 50.43
CA ASP A 107 -32.96 -2.82 50.83
C ASP A 107 -32.67 -1.36 51.19
N GLY A 108 -33.54 -0.45 50.74
CA GLY A 108 -33.62 0.90 51.29
C GLY A 108 -33.54 2.05 50.28
N ALA A 109 -34.50 2.14 49.36
CA ALA A 109 -35.30 3.35 49.12
C ALA A 109 -36.18 3.13 47.89
N ALA A 110 -37.45 2.87 48.13
CA ALA A 110 -38.48 3.05 47.13
C ALA A 110 -38.40 4.49 46.60
N ARG A 111 -37.96 4.64 45.35
CA ARG A 111 -38.39 5.75 44.50
C ARG A 111 -38.95 5.13 43.24
N ALA A 112 -40.28 5.03 43.22
CA ALA A 112 -41.02 4.84 42.00
C ALA A 112 -40.77 6.05 41.09
N GLU A 113 -39.73 6.01 40.26
CA GLU A 113 -39.43 6.99 39.22
C GLU A 113 -39.38 6.28 37.86
N THR A 114 -40.50 5.73 37.41
CA THR A 114 -40.56 5.05 36.09
C THR A 114 -41.70 5.46 35.16
N PRO A 115 -42.73 6.25 35.58
CA PRO A 115 -43.63 6.89 34.62
C PRO A 115 -43.16 8.28 34.14
N VAL A 116 -42.44 9.02 34.98
CA VAL A 116 -42.12 10.45 34.76
C VAL A 116 -41.03 10.65 33.71
N ALA A 117 -40.08 9.72 33.60
CA ALA A 117 -39.02 9.80 32.60
C ALA A 117 -39.57 9.71 31.16
N ASN A 118 -40.53 8.81 30.92
CA ASN A 118 -41.16 8.66 29.61
C ASN A 118 -42.05 9.86 29.25
N SER A 119 -42.77 10.44 30.22
CA SER A 119 -43.59 11.63 29.97
C SER A 119 -42.75 12.88 29.73
N ALA A 120 -41.63 13.05 30.44
CA ALA A 120 -40.71 14.17 30.25
C ALA A 120 -40.03 14.15 28.87
N VAL A 121 -39.67 12.96 28.36
CA VAL A 121 -39.13 12.80 27.00
C VAL A 121 -40.16 13.19 25.94
N LEU A 122 -41.39 12.70 26.06
CA LEU A 122 -42.49 13.02 25.13
C LEU A 122 -42.86 14.52 25.16
N GLU A 123 -42.92 15.11 26.35
CA GLU A 123 -43.16 16.55 26.51
C GLU A 123 -42.05 17.36 25.84
N LEU A 124 -40.78 17.01 26.13
CA LEU A 124 -39.64 17.67 25.54
C LEU A 124 -39.66 17.57 24.01
N GLN A 125 -39.93 16.39 23.46
CA GLN A 125 -39.96 16.18 22.02
C GLN A 125 -41.03 17.04 21.34
N ARG A 126 -42.21 17.17 21.96
CA ARG A 126 -43.26 18.07 21.46
C ARG A 126 -42.82 19.53 21.48
N ARG A 127 -42.22 20.00 22.58
CA ARG A 127 -41.73 21.38 22.69
C ARG A 127 -40.57 21.67 21.74
N MET A 128 -39.69 20.69 21.50
CA MET A 128 -38.65 20.79 20.48
C MET A 128 -39.24 20.95 19.08
N GLN A 129 -40.30 20.20 18.74
CA GLN A 129 -41.02 20.35 17.47
C GLN A 129 -41.73 21.70 17.34
N ALA A 130 -42.34 22.16 18.44
CA ALA A 130 -43.00 23.47 18.53
C ALA A 130 -42.00 24.65 18.58
N ARG A 131 -40.69 24.38 18.72
CA ARG A 131 -39.62 25.38 18.87
C ARG A 131 -39.79 26.31 20.08
N GLU A 132 -40.31 25.76 21.18
CA GLU A 132 -40.61 26.50 22.41
C GLU A 132 -39.45 26.47 23.43
N LEU A 133 -38.26 26.03 23.01
CA LEU A 133 -37.10 25.83 23.88
C LEU A 133 -35.93 26.65 23.37
N ALA A 134 -35.30 27.41 24.27
CA ALA A 134 -33.99 27.97 24.01
C ALA A 134 -32.90 26.99 24.46
N GLU A 135 -31.90 26.81 23.60
CA GLU A 135 -30.70 26.07 23.96
C GLU A 135 -29.75 26.99 24.73
N LEU A 136 -29.49 26.66 25.99
CA LEU A 136 -28.54 27.40 26.81
C LEU A 136 -27.12 26.87 26.59
N ARG A 137 -26.97 25.54 26.64
CA ARG A 137 -25.67 24.87 26.52
C ARG A 137 -25.85 23.48 25.91
N THR A 138 -24.93 23.06 25.04
CA THR A 138 -24.85 21.68 24.56
C THR A 138 -23.40 21.24 24.45
N THR A 139 -23.14 19.99 24.86
CA THR A 139 -21.85 19.32 24.71
C THR A 139 -22.02 18.08 23.83
N TYR A 140 -21.10 17.88 22.88
CA TYR A 140 -21.02 16.68 22.06
C TYR A 140 -19.68 15.96 22.29
N ASN A 141 -19.74 14.66 22.55
CA ASN A 141 -18.60 13.76 22.68
C ASN A 141 -18.85 12.52 21.81
N GLY A 142 -18.29 12.53 20.60
CA GLY A 142 -18.55 11.47 19.62
C GLY A 142 -20.03 11.38 19.26
N ALA A 143 -20.63 10.22 19.47
CA ALA A 143 -22.06 9.98 19.26
C ALA A 143 -22.94 10.42 20.44
N TYR A 144 -22.36 10.76 21.60
CA TYR A 144 -23.11 11.12 22.81
C TYR A 144 -23.14 12.63 22.99
N GLY A 145 -24.19 13.13 23.61
CA GLY A 145 -24.28 14.55 23.95
C GLY A 145 -25.21 14.82 25.12
N ALA A 146 -25.08 16.03 25.66
CA ALA A 146 -25.94 16.54 26.70
C ALA A 146 -26.33 17.97 26.38
N SER A 147 -27.60 18.32 26.58
CA SER A 147 -28.13 19.67 26.37
C SER A 147 -28.85 20.19 27.61
N LEU A 148 -28.64 21.47 27.90
CA LEU A 148 -29.43 22.26 28.82
C LEU A 148 -30.32 23.19 28.00
N LEU A 149 -31.62 22.94 28.07
CA LEU A 149 -32.65 23.65 27.34
C LEU A 149 -33.53 24.39 28.35
N PHE A 150 -34.09 25.53 27.94
CA PHE A 150 -34.94 26.35 28.79
C PHE A 150 -36.24 26.71 28.06
N ALA A 151 -37.36 26.44 28.70
CA ALA A 151 -38.68 26.86 28.26
C ALA A 151 -39.05 28.18 28.95
N GLN A 152 -39.16 29.25 28.18
CA GLN A 152 -39.49 30.58 28.69
C GLN A 152 -40.94 30.66 29.18
N SER A 153 -41.84 29.87 28.60
CA SER A 153 -43.28 29.91 28.89
C SER A 153 -43.61 29.54 30.35
N ASP A 154 -42.88 28.56 30.91
CA ASP A 154 -43.08 28.06 32.27
C ASP A 154 -41.80 28.10 33.12
N LEU A 155 -40.80 28.87 32.70
CA LEU A 155 -39.50 29.04 33.38
C LEU A 155 -38.88 27.70 33.81
N THR A 156 -38.97 26.70 32.91
CA THR A 156 -38.57 25.33 33.21
C THR A 156 -37.34 24.92 32.41
N TYR A 157 -36.36 24.37 33.09
CA TYR A 157 -35.15 23.78 32.53
C TYR A 157 -35.38 22.31 32.18
N TYR A 158 -34.86 21.90 31.03
CA TYR A 158 -34.79 20.52 30.59
C TYR A 158 -33.33 20.16 30.34
N VAL A 159 -32.83 19.18 31.09
CA VAL A 159 -31.48 18.64 30.92
C VAL A 159 -31.58 17.28 30.26
N THR A 160 -30.87 17.08 29.16
CA THR A 160 -30.93 15.85 28.38
C THR A 160 -29.59 15.16 28.30
N LEU A 161 -29.63 13.84 28.30
CA LEU A 161 -28.56 12.96 27.83
C LEU A 161 -29.08 12.22 26.61
N PHE A 162 -28.36 12.31 25.51
CA PHE A 162 -28.78 11.71 24.25
C PHE A 162 -27.61 11.03 23.53
N GLN A 163 -27.93 10.07 22.69
CA GLN A 163 -27.01 9.49 21.73
C GLN A 163 -27.54 9.78 20.34
N GLN A 164 -26.78 10.52 19.54
CA GLN A 164 -27.11 10.97 18.19
C GLN A 164 -28.40 11.81 18.16
N LYS A 165 -29.55 11.14 18.09
CA LYS A 165 -30.89 11.75 18.12
C LYS A 165 -31.83 11.12 19.14
N ASP A 166 -31.39 10.06 19.81
CA ASP A 166 -32.19 9.31 20.76
C ASP A 166 -31.97 9.85 22.16
N LEU A 167 -33.05 10.37 22.75
CA LEU A 167 -33.07 10.87 24.12
C LEU A 167 -33.08 9.67 25.07
N TRP A 168 -32.02 9.51 25.85
CA TRP A 168 -31.91 8.42 26.83
C TRP A 168 -32.43 8.83 28.19
N ARG A 169 -32.19 10.09 28.58
CA ARG A 169 -32.61 10.62 29.87
C ARG A 169 -32.93 12.09 29.75
N VAL A 170 -34.03 12.50 30.36
CA VAL A 170 -34.48 13.90 30.41
C VAL A 170 -34.86 14.22 31.85
N ILE A 171 -34.31 15.31 32.39
CA ILE A 171 -34.66 15.83 33.72
C ILE A 171 -35.29 17.20 33.53
N LYS A 172 -36.49 17.37 34.09
CA LYS A 172 -37.23 18.63 34.13
C LYS A 172 -37.08 19.26 35.51
N THR A 173 -36.73 20.53 35.59
CA THR A 173 -36.64 21.26 36.86
C THR A 173 -36.84 22.76 36.66
N THR A 174 -37.41 23.44 37.65
CA THR A 174 -37.46 24.91 37.68
C THR A 174 -36.28 25.52 38.43
N ASN A 175 -35.44 24.69 39.07
CA ASN A 175 -34.26 25.14 39.81
C ASN A 175 -33.03 25.16 38.88
N GLU A 176 -32.58 26.37 38.54
CA GLU A 176 -31.42 26.60 37.68
C GLU A 176 -30.14 25.95 38.21
N ALA A 177 -29.82 26.12 39.49
CA ALA A 177 -28.63 25.55 40.11
C ALA A 177 -28.67 24.01 40.13
N HIS A 178 -29.85 23.40 40.15
CA HIS A 178 -29.97 21.96 39.96
C HIS A 178 -29.76 21.56 38.50
N ALA A 179 -30.36 22.28 37.55
CA ALA A 179 -30.21 22.02 36.12
C ALA A 179 -28.75 22.07 35.67
N GLU A 180 -28.01 23.10 36.08
CA GLU A 180 -26.58 23.25 35.76
C GLU A 180 -25.74 22.10 36.35
N ARG A 181 -26.04 21.65 37.57
CA ARG A 181 -25.34 20.50 38.19
C ARG A 181 -25.59 19.21 37.41
N VAL A 182 -26.86 18.91 37.08
CA VAL A 182 -27.21 17.72 36.29
C VAL A 182 -26.57 17.79 34.90
N TYR A 183 -26.55 18.97 34.27
CA TYR A 183 -25.91 19.16 32.98
C TYR A 183 -24.40 18.89 33.06
N ALA A 184 -23.73 19.35 34.11
CA ALA A 184 -22.32 19.09 34.33
C ALA A 184 -22.04 17.59 34.54
N ASP A 185 -22.92 16.88 35.27
CA ASP A 185 -22.85 15.42 35.45
C ASP A 185 -23.03 14.68 34.12
N PHE A 186 -24.07 15.00 33.35
CA PHE A 186 -24.31 14.38 32.04
C PHE A 186 -23.18 14.70 31.06
N SER A 187 -22.65 15.93 31.07
CA SER A 187 -21.49 16.29 30.25
C SER A 187 -20.26 15.44 30.60
N ARG A 188 -19.98 15.19 31.88
CA ARG A 188 -18.92 14.25 32.30
C ARG A 188 -19.22 12.81 31.88
N GLN A 189 -20.46 12.37 32.02
CA GLN A 189 -20.89 11.02 31.64
C GLN A 189 -20.73 10.77 30.13
N THR A 190 -21.12 11.72 29.28
CA THR A 190 -20.98 11.59 27.81
C THR A 190 -19.53 11.38 27.38
N ARG A 191 -18.57 12.00 28.07
CA ARG A 191 -17.14 11.79 27.82
C ARG A 191 -16.74 10.34 28.04
N SER A 192 -17.08 9.78 29.21
CA SER A 192 -16.79 8.38 29.54
C SER A 192 -17.47 7.40 28.57
N LEU A 193 -18.73 7.65 28.21
CA LEU A 193 -19.44 6.83 27.22
C LEU A 193 -18.79 6.88 25.84
N SER A 194 -18.23 8.02 25.45
CA SER A 194 -17.59 8.22 24.15
C SER A 194 -16.18 7.65 24.04
N ASP A 195 -15.51 7.36 25.17
CA ASP A 195 -14.08 7.00 25.17
C ASP A 195 -13.83 5.74 24.32
N LEU A 196 -14.66 4.71 24.44
CA LEU A 196 -14.52 3.48 23.65
C LEU A 196 -14.72 3.73 22.15
N ASP A 197 -15.72 4.53 21.77
CA ASP A 197 -16.00 4.83 20.37
C ASP A 197 -14.86 5.65 19.74
N VAL A 198 -14.35 6.64 20.48
CA VAL A 198 -13.21 7.46 20.03
C VAL A 198 -11.95 6.59 19.89
N GLN A 199 -11.70 5.66 20.81
CA GLN A 199 -10.57 4.74 20.70
C GLN A 199 -10.73 3.79 19.53
N ARG A 200 -11.93 3.26 19.30
CA ARG A 200 -12.23 2.41 18.13
C ARG A 200 -11.93 3.13 16.83
N ILE A 201 -12.42 4.36 16.65
CA ILE A 201 -12.19 5.16 15.43
C ILE A 201 -10.68 5.37 15.20
N ARG A 202 -9.93 5.66 16.26
CA ARG A 202 -8.47 5.83 16.19
C ARG A 202 -7.77 4.54 15.79
N LEU A 203 -8.13 3.42 16.41
CA LEU A 203 -7.55 2.11 16.10
C LEU A 203 -7.88 1.68 14.66
N GLU A 204 -9.09 1.94 14.18
CA GLU A 204 -9.50 1.65 12.81
C GLU A 204 -8.68 2.47 11.79
N ALA A 205 -8.45 3.76 12.05
CA ALA A 205 -7.58 4.59 11.22
C ALA A 205 -6.11 4.13 11.25
N GLN A 206 -5.61 3.69 12.41
CA GLN A 206 -4.26 3.15 12.53
C GLN A 206 -4.11 1.82 11.76
N LYS A 207 -5.12 0.95 11.85
CA LYS A 207 -5.18 -0.30 11.10
C LYS A 207 -5.15 -0.03 9.60
N GLU A 208 -5.99 0.86 9.10
CA GLU A 208 -6.05 1.18 7.66
C GLU A 208 -4.70 1.75 7.16
N ARG A 209 -4.03 2.58 7.97
CA ARG A 209 -2.69 3.07 7.66
C ARG A 209 -1.66 1.94 7.59
N ALA A 210 -1.69 1.00 8.54
CA ALA A 210 -0.80 -0.15 8.54
C ALA A 210 -1.04 -1.07 7.33
N GLU A 211 -2.30 -1.31 6.96
CA GLU A 211 -2.66 -2.10 5.78
C GLU A 211 -2.14 -1.46 4.49
N ARG A 212 -2.23 -0.12 4.36
CA ARG A 212 -1.62 0.60 3.23
C ARG A 212 -0.11 0.43 3.16
N GLN A 213 0.57 0.53 4.30
CA GLN A 213 2.02 0.31 4.35
C GLN A 213 2.41 -1.13 3.96
N VAL A 214 1.65 -2.12 4.42
CA VAL A 214 1.86 -3.53 4.01
C VAL A 214 1.71 -3.67 2.49
N ALA A 215 0.64 -3.12 1.90
CA ALA A 215 0.40 -3.19 0.47
C ALA A 215 1.53 -2.54 -0.36
N GLU A 216 2.07 -1.41 0.10
CA GLU A 216 3.23 -0.75 -0.52
C GLU A 216 4.48 -1.63 -0.47
N GLN A 217 4.80 -2.22 0.70
CA GLN A 217 5.96 -3.10 0.83
C GLN A 217 5.83 -4.37 0.00
N GLU A 218 4.64 -4.97 -0.06
CA GLU A 218 4.37 -6.11 -0.92
C GLU A 218 4.54 -5.75 -2.40
N GLY A 219 4.09 -4.56 -2.81
CA GLY A 219 4.32 -4.03 -4.15
C GLY A 219 5.82 -3.94 -4.47
N ARG A 220 6.60 -3.38 -3.55
CA ARG A 220 8.07 -3.30 -3.68
C ARG A 220 8.72 -4.68 -3.76
N LEU A 221 8.29 -5.63 -2.92
CA LEU A 221 8.80 -6.99 -2.92
C LEU A 221 8.52 -7.71 -4.24
N ARG A 222 7.31 -7.54 -4.81
CA ARG A 222 6.95 -8.09 -6.13
C ARG A 222 7.83 -7.50 -7.23
N GLY A 223 8.06 -6.20 -7.22
CA GLY A 223 8.96 -5.53 -8.17
C GLY A 223 10.39 -6.09 -8.10
N LEU A 224 10.97 -6.13 -6.91
CA LEU A 224 12.33 -6.65 -6.71
C LEU A 224 12.48 -8.12 -7.14
N ARG A 225 11.46 -8.95 -6.92
CA ARG A 225 11.47 -10.35 -7.39
C ARG A 225 11.48 -10.43 -8.92
N ALA A 226 10.63 -9.65 -9.58
CA ALA A 226 10.57 -9.60 -11.04
C ALA A 226 11.90 -9.13 -11.65
N ASP A 227 12.54 -8.11 -11.05
CA ASP A 227 13.84 -7.61 -11.49
C ASP A 227 14.94 -8.67 -11.35
N LEU A 228 14.97 -9.39 -10.22
CA LEU A 228 15.93 -10.48 -10.01
C LEU A 228 15.73 -11.63 -11.01
N ASP A 229 14.49 -11.97 -11.31
CA ASP A 229 14.18 -13.01 -12.30
C ASP A 229 14.62 -12.59 -13.71
N LEU A 230 14.40 -11.33 -14.08
CA LEU A 230 14.90 -10.77 -15.34
C LEU A 230 16.44 -10.79 -15.41
N GLN A 231 17.12 -10.38 -14.35
CA GLN A 231 18.59 -10.41 -14.27
C GLN A 231 19.13 -11.84 -14.45
N ARG A 232 18.51 -12.82 -13.77
CA ARG A 232 18.90 -14.24 -13.91
C ARG A 232 18.70 -14.75 -15.34
N GLN A 233 17.59 -14.39 -15.98
CA GLN A 233 17.33 -14.76 -17.38
C GLN A 233 18.37 -14.14 -18.32
N GLN A 234 18.69 -12.86 -18.14
CA GLN A 234 19.71 -12.18 -18.94
C GLN A 234 21.09 -12.82 -18.75
N GLN A 235 21.47 -13.13 -17.51
CA GLN A 235 22.72 -13.82 -17.22
C GLN A 235 22.78 -15.20 -17.89
N ALA A 236 21.71 -15.98 -17.80
CA ALA A 236 21.61 -17.28 -18.46
C ALA A 236 21.76 -17.17 -19.99
N GLN A 237 21.14 -16.16 -20.61
CA GLN A 237 21.27 -15.91 -22.05
C GLN A 237 22.69 -15.53 -22.45
N VAL A 238 23.37 -14.67 -21.68
CA VAL A 238 24.76 -14.29 -21.94
C VAL A 238 25.67 -15.51 -21.83
N GLN A 239 25.50 -16.33 -20.79
CA GLN A 239 26.26 -17.57 -20.62
C GLN A 239 26.03 -18.54 -21.79
N ALA A 240 24.78 -18.72 -22.22
CA ALA A 240 24.47 -19.57 -23.37
C ALA A 240 25.13 -19.06 -24.67
N ARG A 241 25.09 -17.74 -24.93
CA ARG A 241 25.77 -17.15 -26.10
C ARG A 241 27.29 -17.32 -26.05
N GLN A 242 27.90 -17.19 -24.87
CA GLN A 242 29.33 -17.41 -24.71
C GLN A 242 29.71 -18.87 -24.98
N GLN A 243 28.91 -19.83 -24.55
CA GLN A 243 29.14 -21.25 -24.86
C GLN A 243 29.08 -21.50 -26.36
N VAL A 244 28.06 -20.96 -27.05
CA VAL A 244 27.94 -21.06 -28.51
C VAL A 244 29.16 -20.44 -29.22
N ALA A 245 29.56 -19.23 -28.83
CA ALA A 245 30.70 -18.55 -29.44
C ALA A 245 32.03 -19.31 -29.25
N ARG A 246 32.23 -19.96 -28.09
CA ARG A 246 33.40 -20.82 -27.83
C ARG A 246 33.40 -22.03 -28.76
N THR A 247 32.28 -22.75 -28.84
CA THR A 247 32.14 -23.90 -29.75
C THR A 247 32.37 -23.53 -31.21
N GLU A 248 31.86 -22.37 -31.65
CA GLU A 248 32.08 -21.85 -33.00
C GLU A 248 33.56 -21.53 -33.24
N THR A 249 34.23 -20.90 -32.27
CA THR A 249 35.67 -20.62 -32.35
C THR A 249 36.49 -21.90 -32.46
N ASP A 250 36.20 -22.91 -31.64
CA ASP A 250 36.89 -24.21 -31.68
C ASP A 250 36.70 -24.91 -33.04
N THR A 251 35.49 -24.83 -33.61
CA THR A 251 35.16 -25.38 -34.93
C THR A 251 35.94 -24.65 -36.03
N LEU A 252 35.91 -23.31 -36.05
CA LEU A 252 36.66 -22.50 -37.01
C LEU A 252 38.17 -22.74 -36.90
N ASP A 253 38.70 -22.92 -35.69
CA ASP A 253 40.11 -23.24 -35.49
C ASP A 253 40.49 -24.63 -36.03
N ALA A 254 39.61 -25.62 -35.86
CA ALA A 254 39.79 -26.94 -36.46
C ALA A 254 39.77 -26.88 -37.99
N GLU A 255 38.80 -26.16 -38.58
CA GLU A 255 38.70 -25.95 -40.03
C GLU A 255 39.93 -25.25 -40.59
N ARG A 256 40.39 -24.18 -39.93
CA ARG A 256 41.61 -23.46 -40.30
C ARG A 256 42.83 -24.37 -40.30
N ARG A 257 43.00 -25.22 -39.28
CA ARG A 257 44.11 -26.19 -39.21
C ARG A 257 44.04 -27.21 -40.34
N ALA A 258 42.85 -27.73 -40.64
CA ALA A 258 42.66 -28.68 -41.75
C ALA A 258 42.98 -28.03 -43.11
N ALA A 259 42.56 -26.78 -43.34
CA ALA A 259 42.87 -26.04 -44.55
C ALA A 259 44.38 -25.78 -44.72
N ARG A 260 45.08 -25.41 -43.63
CA ARG A 260 46.54 -25.25 -43.64
C ARG A 260 47.26 -26.55 -43.98
N ALA A 261 46.88 -27.66 -43.36
CA ALA A 261 47.46 -28.97 -43.65
C ALA A 261 47.29 -29.37 -45.13
N ARG A 262 46.16 -29.03 -45.75
CA ARG A 262 45.93 -29.24 -47.20
C ARG A 262 46.84 -28.36 -48.07
N LEU A 263 47.05 -27.09 -47.69
CA LEU A 263 47.98 -26.20 -48.41
C LEU A 263 49.41 -26.73 -48.35
N ASP A 264 49.86 -27.17 -47.17
CA ASP A 264 51.22 -27.73 -47.00
C ASP A 264 51.42 -28.98 -47.87
N GLU A 265 50.40 -29.84 -47.96
CA GLU A 265 50.41 -31.02 -48.82
C GLU A 265 50.46 -30.67 -50.31
N LEU A 266 49.62 -29.73 -50.77
CA LEU A 266 49.66 -29.26 -52.15
C LEU A 266 51.02 -28.64 -52.50
N GLN A 267 51.61 -27.87 -51.60
CA GLN A 267 52.96 -27.31 -51.80
C GLN A 267 54.05 -28.39 -51.86
N ARG A 268 53.94 -29.48 -51.08
CA ARG A 268 54.85 -30.63 -51.20
C ARG A 268 54.72 -31.30 -52.56
N GLN A 269 53.49 -31.49 -53.06
CA GLN A 269 53.24 -32.09 -54.37
C GLN A 269 53.79 -31.23 -55.51
N ILE A 270 53.58 -29.90 -55.46
CA ILE A 270 54.14 -28.96 -56.43
C ILE A 270 55.67 -29.08 -56.47
N ARG A 271 56.34 -28.99 -55.32
CA ARG A 271 57.82 -29.12 -55.26
C ARG A 271 58.32 -30.47 -55.78
N ALA A 272 57.61 -31.56 -55.50
CA ALA A 272 57.96 -32.88 -55.99
C ALA A 272 57.82 -33.00 -57.52
N LEU A 273 56.79 -32.36 -58.11
CA LEU A 273 56.60 -32.31 -59.56
C LEU A 273 57.64 -31.39 -60.23
N GLU A 274 57.91 -30.23 -59.66
CA GLU A 274 58.94 -29.31 -60.14
C GLU A 274 60.33 -29.98 -60.14
N ALA A 275 60.66 -30.73 -59.09
CA ALA A 275 61.91 -31.49 -59.01
C ALA A 275 62.00 -32.59 -60.09
N GLN A 276 60.89 -33.23 -60.45
CA GLN A 276 60.85 -34.22 -61.54
C GLN A 276 61.01 -33.57 -62.92
N VAL A 277 60.39 -32.41 -63.14
CA VAL A 277 60.50 -31.66 -64.40
C VAL A 277 61.90 -31.09 -64.59
N ASN A 278 62.53 -30.62 -63.51
CA ASN A 278 63.85 -29.99 -63.55
C ASN A 278 65.00 -31.00 -63.36
N ALA A 279 64.70 -32.29 -63.23
CA ALA A 279 65.70 -33.34 -63.26
C ALA A 279 66.32 -33.37 -64.67
N PRO A 280 67.66 -33.25 -64.81
CA PRO A 280 68.30 -33.20 -66.12
C PRO A 280 67.98 -34.48 -66.89
N PHE A 281 67.52 -34.32 -68.14
CA PHE A 281 67.39 -35.41 -69.12
C PHE A 281 68.78 -35.96 -69.47
N GLY A 282 69.44 -36.69 -68.56
CA GLY A 282 70.81 -37.11 -68.81
C GLY A 282 71.56 -37.66 -67.61
N SER A 283 71.20 -38.87 -67.15
CA SER A 283 72.16 -39.83 -66.62
C SER A 283 71.59 -41.26 -66.68
N ALA A 284 71.08 -41.64 -67.86
CA ALA A 284 70.81 -43.03 -68.22
C ALA A 284 71.30 -43.28 -69.66
N ARG A 285 72.63 -43.23 -69.83
CA ARG A 285 73.33 -43.92 -70.92
C ARG A 285 74.70 -44.30 -70.39
N ASN A 286 74.79 -45.52 -69.85
CA ASN A 286 75.99 -46.37 -69.78
C ASN A 286 75.65 -47.67 -69.01
N HIS A 287 75.16 -48.67 -69.74
CA HIS A 287 75.81 -49.97 -69.92
C HIS A 287 75.32 -50.57 -71.24
#